data_AF-A0A2R4WQQ6-F1
#
_entry.id   AF-A0A2R4WQQ6-F1
#
_cell.length_a   1.000
_cell.length_b   1.000
_cell.length_c   1.000
_cell.angle_alpha   90.00
_cell.angle_beta   90.00
_cell.angle_gamma   90.00
#
_symmetry.space_group_name_H-M   'P 1'
#
loop_
_entity.id
_entity.type
_entity.pdbx_description
1 polymer ?
#
loop_
_entity_poly.entity_id
_entity_poly.type
_entity_poly.pdbx_seq_one_letter_code
_entity_poly.pdbx_strand_id
1 'polypeptide(L)'
;MNLLSFLSRRGTAPVARERLQILLAHERTAFGRSDLVAVLREEILAVIAKHVAIDQEKVKITMERGDAVSTLEIDVELPKAVHRAA
;
A
#
# COMPACT_ATOMS: atom_id res chain seq x y z
N MET A 1 22.52 -36.31 28.92
CA MET A 1 22.38 -35.37 27.80
C MET A 1 21.13 -35.73 27.00
N ASN A 2 20.15 -34.83 26.92
CA ASN A 2 18.82 -35.12 26.40
C ASN A 2 18.75 -34.87 24.88
N LEU A 3 18.53 -35.93 24.09
CA LEU A 3 18.45 -35.94 22.62
C LEU A 3 17.17 -35.28 22.06
N LEU A 4 16.27 -34.82 22.95
CA LEU A 4 14.94 -34.30 22.60
C LEU A 4 14.93 -32.83 22.17
N SER A 5 16.06 -32.10 22.26
CA SER A 5 16.13 -30.69 21.82
C SER A 5 16.28 -30.50 20.31
N PHE A 6 16.60 -31.55 19.55
CA PHE A 6 16.69 -31.48 18.08
C PHE A 6 15.32 -31.52 17.38
N LEU A 7 14.25 -31.89 18.09
CA LEU A 7 12.87 -31.85 17.58
C LEU A 7 12.20 -30.48 17.73
N SER A 8 12.88 -29.47 18.29
CA SER A 8 12.37 -28.10 18.25
C SER A 8 12.52 -27.54 16.83
N ARG A 9 11.59 -27.90 15.93
CA ARG A 9 11.32 -27.12 14.73
C ARG A 9 11.02 -25.71 15.21
N ARG A 10 12.00 -24.81 15.08
CA ARG A 10 11.71 -23.37 15.04
C ARG A 10 10.72 -23.18 13.91
N GLY A 11 9.46 -22.99 14.26
CA GLY A 11 8.50 -22.42 13.34
C GLY A 11 9.00 -21.04 12.99
N THR A 12 9.76 -20.92 11.90
CA THR A 12 9.96 -19.65 11.23
C THR A 12 8.60 -19.33 10.65
N ALA A 13 7.71 -18.72 11.45
CA ALA A 13 6.47 -18.21 10.95
C ALA A 13 6.85 -17.22 9.84
N PRO A 14 6.53 -17.48 8.56
CA PRO A 14 6.73 -16.46 7.55
C PRO A 14 5.83 -15.32 7.98
N VAL A 15 6.44 -14.20 8.35
CA VAL A 15 5.69 -13.02 8.72
C VAL A 15 5.14 -12.45 7.40
N ALA A 16 4.08 -13.05 6.86
CA ALA A 16 3.44 -12.58 5.63
C ALA A 16 2.92 -11.16 5.88
N ARG A 17 3.62 -10.18 5.32
CA ARG A 17 3.20 -8.77 5.33
C ARG A 17 2.27 -8.61 4.13
N GLU A 18 1.06 -8.11 4.38
CA GLU A 18 0.14 -7.77 3.30
C GLU A 18 0.55 -6.40 2.74
N ARG A 19 0.48 -6.25 1.41
CA ARG A 19 0.87 -5.02 0.70
C ARG A 19 -0.25 -4.65 -0.26
N LEU A 20 -0.62 -3.38 -0.25
CA LEU A 20 -1.61 -2.81 -1.15
C LEU A 20 -0.89 -1.89 -2.13
N GLN A 21 -0.99 -2.21 -3.43
CA GLN A 21 -0.42 -1.43 -4.52
C GLN A 21 -1.56 -0.89 -5.40
N ILE A 22 -1.56 0.41 -5.64
CA ILE A 22 -2.52 1.10 -6.51
C ILE A 22 -1.73 1.80 -7.61
N LEU A 23 -2.09 1.53 -8.86
CA LEU A 23 -1.56 2.22 -10.04
C LEU A 23 -2.70 2.97 -10.71
N LEU A 24 -2.51 4.28 -10.85
CA LEU A 24 -3.46 5.17 -11.49
C LEU A 24 -2.77 5.87 -12.65
N ALA A 25 -3.33 5.76 -13.86
CA ALA A 25 -2.86 6.49 -15.04
C ALA A 25 -4.00 7.39 -15.53
N HIS A 26 -3.71 8.68 -15.68
CA HIS A 26 -4.67 9.68 -16.11
C HIS A 26 -4.17 10.40 -17.36
N GLU A 27 -4.90 10.26 -18.46
CA GLU A 27 -4.66 11.03 -19.68
C GLU A 27 -5.24 12.44 -19.54
N ARG A 28 -4.40 13.45 -19.74
CA ARG A 28 -4.79 14.85 -19.71
C ARG A 28 -5.47 15.20 -21.03
N THR A 29 -6.79 15.12 -21.09
CA THR A 29 -7.53 15.73 -22.19
C THR A 29 -7.37 17.25 -22.09
N ALA A 30 -7.14 17.92 -23.22
CA ALA A 30 -6.69 19.31 -23.32
C ALA A 30 -7.61 20.37 -22.66
N PHE A 31 -8.71 19.97 -22.04
CA PHE A 31 -9.71 20.84 -21.42
C PHE A 31 -9.95 20.44 -19.97
N GLY A 32 -9.36 21.19 -19.04
CA GLY A 32 -9.76 21.14 -17.63
C GLY A 32 -8.58 21.06 -16.69
N ARG A 33 -8.17 22.23 -16.20
CA ARG A 33 -7.27 22.38 -15.07
C ARG A 33 -7.86 21.69 -13.84
N SER A 34 -7.34 20.52 -13.51
CA SER A 34 -7.22 20.06 -12.13
C SER A 34 -6.10 19.03 -12.10
N ASP A 35 -5.22 19.11 -11.12
CA ASP A 35 -4.27 18.03 -10.84
C ASP A 35 -5.06 16.88 -10.18
N LEU A 36 -5.95 16.25 -10.97
CA LEU A 36 -6.87 15.21 -10.51
C LEU A 36 -6.10 14.08 -9.83
N VAL A 37 -4.91 13.78 -10.35
CA VAL A 37 -4.00 12.79 -9.78
C VAL A 37 -3.54 13.19 -8.37
N ALA A 38 -3.19 14.47 -8.14
CA ALA A 38 -2.87 14.95 -6.80
C ALA A 38 -4.08 14.94 -5.85
N VAL A 39 -5.29 15.24 -6.34
CA VAL A 39 -6.52 15.17 -5.52
C VAL A 39 -6.80 13.72 -5.10
N LEU A 40 -6.78 12.79 -6.07
CA LEU A 40 -7.03 11.37 -5.82
C LEU A 40 -5.98 10.77 -4.89
N ARG A 41 -4.72 11.23 -4.95
CA ARG A 41 -3.69 10.84 -3.98
C ARG A 41 -4.16 11.04 -2.54
N GLU A 42 -4.59 12.26 -2.22
CA GLU A 42 -5.02 12.61 -0.86
C GLU A 42 -6.28 11.83 -0.45
N GLU A 43 -7.26 11.73 -1.36
CA GLU A 43 -8.51 11.02 -1.08
C GLU A 43 -8.29 9.52 -0.86
N ILE A 44 -7.47 8.87 -1.70
CA ILE A 44 -7.16 7.45 -1.58
C ILE A 44 -6.43 7.18 -0.26
N LEU A 45 -5.41 7.97 0.09
CA LEU A 45 -4.72 7.82 1.37
C LEU A 45 -5.66 7.99 2.55
N ALA A 46 -6.54 9.01 2.51
CA ALA A 46 -7.51 9.25 3.56
C ALA A 46 -8.52 8.10 3.70
N VAL A 47 -8.95 7.49 2.59
CA VAL A 47 -9.84 6.32 2.62
C VAL A 47 -9.13 5.09 3.17
N ILE A 48 -7.90 4.79 2.72
CA ILE A 48 -7.12 3.66 3.25
C ILE A 48 -6.94 3.85 4.76
N ALA A 49 -6.65 5.08 5.22
CA ALA A 49 -6.42 5.37 6.64
C ALA A 49 -7.66 5.17 7.51
N LYS A 50 -8.87 5.26 6.92
CA LYS A 50 -10.13 4.96 7.62
C LYS A 50 -10.35 3.46 7.82
N HIS A 51 -9.80 2.63 6.95
CA HIS A 51 -10.05 1.18 6.95
C HIS A 51 -8.89 0.36 7.51
N VAL A 52 -7.67 0.89 7.44
CA VAL A 52 -6.46 0.21 7.90
C VAL A 52 -5.57 1.19 8.64
N ALA A 53 -4.94 0.75 9.73
CA ALA A 53 -3.91 1.53 10.39
C ALA A 53 -2.69 1.63 9.45
N ILE A 54 -2.44 2.83 8.93
CA ILE A 54 -1.30 3.10 8.05
C ILE A 54 -0.15 3.63 8.89
N ASP A 55 1.02 3.03 8.70
CA ASP A 55 2.29 3.61 9.15
C ASP A 55 2.85 4.50 8.04
N GLN A 56 2.98 5.80 8.28
CA GLN A 56 3.46 6.76 7.28
C GLN A 56 4.87 6.43 6.78
N GLU A 57 5.70 5.78 7.60
CA GLU A 57 7.05 5.35 7.19
C GLU A 57 7.03 4.19 6.20
N LYS A 58 5.88 3.50 6.09
CA LYS A 58 5.66 2.35 5.21
C LYS A 58 4.74 2.65 4.03
N VAL A 59 4.48 3.93 3.77
CA VAL A 59 3.78 4.39 2.58
C VAL A 59 4.83 4.91 1.59
N LYS A 60 4.87 4.31 0.40
CA LYS A 60 5.66 4.81 -0.72
C LYS A 60 4.71 5.34 -1.78
N ILE A 61 4.94 6.59 -2.20
CA ILE A 61 4.16 7.23 -3.26
C ILE A 61 5.12 7.66 -4.35
N THR A 62 4.86 7.21 -5.57
CA THR A 62 5.58 7.65 -6.76
C THR A 62 4.58 8.36 -7.67
N MET A 63 4.90 9.58 -8.08
CA MET A 63 4.09 10.29 -9.07
C MET A 63 4.98 10.69 -10.23
N GLU A 64 4.61 10.24 -11.42
CA GLU A 64 5.28 10.56 -12.67
C GLU A 64 4.36 11.44 -13.50
N ARG A 65 4.84 12.63 -13.86
CA ARG A 65 4.12 13.55 -14.74
C ARG A 65 4.80 13.53 -16.10
N GLY A 66 4.18 12.86 -17.06
CA GLY A 66 4.52 12.96 -18.48
C GLY A 66 3.70 14.05 -19.18
N ASP A 67 4.00 14.27 -20.46
CA ASP A 67 3.40 15.34 -21.26
C ASP A 67 1.89 15.14 -21.49
N ALA A 68 1.47 13.90 -21.71
CA ALA A 68 0.06 13.55 -21.98
C ALA A 68 -0.58 12.72 -20.86
N VAL A 69 0.22 12.00 -20.07
CA VAL A 69 -0.26 11.05 -19.07
C VAL A 69 0.43 11.32 -17.74
N SER A 70 -0.36 11.34 -16.67
CA SER A 70 0.14 11.41 -15.30
C SER A 70 -0.14 10.09 -14.60
N THR A 71 0.90 9.51 -14.01
CA THR A 71 0.86 8.21 -13.34
C THR A 71 1.09 8.39 -11.84
N LEU A 72 0.30 7.72 -11.02
CA LEU A 72 0.43 7.66 -9.57
C LEU A 72 0.50 6.21 -9.13
N GLU A 73 1.56 5.88 -8.41
CA GLU A 73 1.74 4.62 -7.72
C GLU A 73 1.67 4.89 -6.21
N ILE A 74 0.76 4.20 -5.53
CA ILE A 74 0.66 4.21 -4.07
C ILE A 74 0.93 2.79 -3.60
N ASP A 75 1.85 2.66 -2.65
CA ASP A 75 2.25 1.40 -2.09
C ASP A 75 2.24 1.48 -0.56
N VAL A 76 1.45 0.60 0.07
CA VAL A 76 1.21 0.61 1.51
C VAL A 76 1.47 -0.78 2.08
N GLU A 77 2.39 -0.90 3.04
CA GLU A 77 2.51 -2.10 3.87
C GLU A 77 1.39 -2.09 4.93
N LEU A 78 0.53 -3.11 4.90
CA LEU A 78 -0.56 -3.24 5.85
C LEU A 78 -0.08 -3.98 7.10
N PRO A 79 -0.49 -3.54 8.31
CA PRO A 79 -0.20 -4.25 9.53
C PRO A 79 -0.89 -5.62 9.54
N LYS A 80 -0.27 -6.58 10.24
CA LYS A 80 -0.86 -7.89 10.42
C LYS A 80 -2.11 -7.79 11.30
N ALA A 81 -3.25 -8.12 10.69
CA ALA A 81 -4.61 -8.16 11.20
C ALA A 81 -5.42 -6.86 11.02
N VAL A 82 -6.38 -6.92 10.09
CA VAL A 82 -7.81 -6.88 10.44
C VAL A 82 -8.59 -7.86 9.55
N HIS A 83 -8.51 -9.16 9.87
CA HIS A 83 -9.65 -10.04 9.61
C HIS A 83 -10.76 -9.64 10.58
N ARG A 84 -11.60 -8.67 10.20
CA ARG A 84 -12.97 -8.55 10.69
C ARG A 84 -13.77 -7.56 9.86
N ALA A 85 -14.52 -8.09 8.90
CA ALA A 85 -15.89 -7.65 8.69
C ALA A 85 -16.70 -8.95 8.58
N ALA A 86 -17.49 -9.19 9.62
CA ALA A 86 -18.63 -10.11 9.60
C ALA A 86 -19.78 -9.45 8.85
#